data_AF-A0A6L3X2B6-F1
#
_entry.id   AF-A0A6L3X2B6-F1
#
_cell.length_a   1.000
_cell.length_b   1.000
_cell.length_c   1.000
_cell.angle_alpha   90.00
_cell.angle_beta   90.00
_cell.angle_gamma   90.00
#
_symmetry.space_group_name_H-M   'P 1'
#
loop_
_entity.id
_entity.type
_entity.pdbx_description
1 polymer ?
#
loop_
_entity_poly.entity_id
_entity_poly.type
_entity_poly.pdbx_seq_one_letter_code
_entity_poly.pdbx_strand_id
1 'polypeptide(L)'
;SLPLQAAEPVQVGSKIDTEGALLGNIILQVLESHGVKTVNKVQLGTTPVVRGAITSGELDIYPEYTGNGAFFFKDENDPAWKNAKAGYEKVKKLDAEKNKLVWLTPAPANNTWTIAVRKDIAEKGKLTSLDDLSRYLKEKGEFKL
;
A
#
# COMPACT_ATOMS: atom_id res chain seq x y z
N SER A 1 0.90 42.69 -10.71
CA SER A 1 0.23 41.64 -9.92
C SER A 1 0.16 40.40 -10.77
N LEU A 2 0.86 39.32 -10.39
CA LEU A 2 0.67 38.02 -11.04
C LEU A 2 -0.79 37.58 -10.77
N PRO A 3 -1.52 37.09 -11.78
CA PRO A 3 -2.85 36.56 -11.54
C PRO A 3 -2.74 35.43 -10.52
N LEU A 4 -3.65 35.43 -9.55
CA LEU A 4 -3.82 34.33 -8.62
C LEU A 4 -4.32 33.13 -9.43
N GLN A 5 -3.40 32.36 -10.02
CA GLN A 5 -3.73 31.08 -10.63
C GLN A 5 -4.38 30.26 -9.52
N ALA A 6 -5.68 29.98 -9.63
CA ALA A 6 -6.33 29.08 -8.70
C ALA A 6 -5.55 27.76 -8.74
N ALA A 7 -5.07 27.29 -7.59
CA ALA A 7 -4.36 26.02 -7.52
C ALA A 7 -5.22 24.93 -8.16
N GLU A 8 -4.63 24.17 -9.08
CA GLU A 8 -5.33 23.07 -9.72
C GLU A 8 -5.77 22.04 -8.67
N PRO A 9 -6.98 21.45 -8.78
CA PRO A 9 -7.42 20.42 -7.86
C PRO A 9 -6.49 19.20 -7.87
N VAL A 10 -6.25 18.61 -6.71
CA VAL A 10 -5.43 17.40 -6.55
C VAL A 10 -6.18 16.18 -7.07
N GLN A 11 -5.59 15.47 -8.03
CA GLN A 11 -6.14 14.24 -8.62
C GLN A 11 -5.84 13.04 -7.70
N VAL A 12 -6.86 12.61 -6.94
CA VAL A 12 -6.75 11.52 -5.97
C VAL A 12 -7.20 10.21 -6.61
N GLY A 13 -6.28 9.25 -6.70
CA GLY A 13 -6.51 7.95 -7.32
C GLY A 13 -6.41 6.77 -6.35
N SER A 14 -6.74 5.59 -6.86
CA SER A 14 -6.42 4.31 -6.22
C SER A 14 -6.46 3.16 -7.21
N LYS A 15 -6.04 1.99 -6.75
CA LYS A 15 -6.30 0.72 -7.45
C LYS A 15 -7.79 0.35 -7.37
N ILE A 16 -8.23 -0.49 -8.30
CA ILE A 16 -9.64 -0.90 -8.50
C ILE A 16 -10.16 -1.92 -7.46
N ASP A 17 -9.31 -2.44 -6.59
CA ASP A 17 -9.68 -3.37 -5.53
C ASP A 17 -10.38 -2.68 -4.34
N THR A 18 -10.97 -3.47 -3.44
CA THR A 18 -11.72 -2.98 -2.28
C THR A 18 -10.85 -2.12 -1.34
N GLU A 19 -9.60 -2.54 -1.09
CA GLU A 19 -8.68 -1.75 -0.26
C GLU A 19 -8.29 -0.45 -0.97
N GLY A 20 -8.09 -0.47 -2.28
CA GLY A 20 -7.93 0.73 -3.09
C GLY A 20 -9.09 1.71 -2.92
N ALA A 21 -10.34 1.24 -3.03
CA ALA A 21 -11.53 2.06 -2.81
C ALA A 21 -11.56 2.69 -1.41
N LEU A 22 -11.26 1.90 -0.38
CA LEU A 22 -11.22 2.36 1.01
C LEU A 22 -10.14 3.44 1.21
N LEU A 23 -8.89 3.12 0.87
CA LEU A 23 -7.75 3.99 1.11
C LEU A 23 -7.78 5.26 0.24
N GLY A 24 -8.24 5.16 -1.01
CA GLY A 24 -8.43 6.29 -1.91
C GLY A 24 -9.45 7.29 -1.35
N ASN A 25 -10.58 6.80 -0.85
CA ASN A 25 -11.59 7.66 -0.21
C ASN A 25 -11.10 8.28 1.10
N ILE A 26 -10.28 7.58 1.89
CA ILE A 26 -9.65 8.17 3.09
C ILE A 26 -8.79 9.38 2.69
N ILE A 27 -7.91 9.23 1.71
CA ILE A 27 -7.04 10.33 1.24
C ILE A 27 -7.87 11.51 0.74
N LEU A 28 -8.88 11.23 -0.09
CA LEU A 28 -9.79 12.23 -0.66
C LEU A 28 -10.48 13.04 0.44
N GLN A 29 -11.09 12.38 1.42
CA GLN A 29 -11.80 13.05 2.51
C GLN A 29 -10.87 13.83 3.44
N VAL A 30 -9.66 13.31 3.69
CA VAL A 30 -8.65 14.04 4.49
C VAL A 30 -8.24 15.34 3.79
N LEU A 31 -8.01 15.31 2.47
CA LEU A 31 -7.68 16.52 1.71
C LEU A 31 -8.85 17.52 1.69
N GLU A 32 -10.06 17.06 1.40
CA GLU A 32 -11.26 17.90 1.33
C GLU A 32 -11.60 18.53 2.68
N SER A 33 -11.47 17.78 3.78
CA SER A 33 -11.71 18.31 5.13
C SER A 33 -10.73 19.43 5.53
N HIS A 34 -9.59 19.55 4.85
CA HIS A 34 -8.61 20.63 5.03
C HIS A 34 -8.70 21.72 3.96
N GLY A 35 -9.77 21.73 3.15
CA GLY A 35 -10.03 22.75 2.13
C GLY A 35 -9.21 22.60 0.85
N VAL A 36 -8.52 21.47 0.66
CA VAL A 36 -7.83 21.17 -0.60
C VAL A 36 -8.86 20.71 -1.63
N LYS A 37 -8.90 21.38 -2.79
CA LYS A 37 -9.76 20.95 -3.90
C LYS A 37 -9.21 19.66 -4.49
N THR A 38 -10.11 18.74 -4.82
CA THR A 38 -9.78 17.40 -5.30
C THR A 38 -10.52 17.09 -6.60
N VAL A 39 -9.95 16.19 -7.40
CA VAL A 39 -10.65 15.46 -8.47
C VAL A 39 -10.62 13.98 -8.09
N ASN A 40 -11.79 13.39 -7.98
CA ASN A 40 -11.94 11.98 -7.61
C ASN A 40 -11.63 11.07 -8.82
N LYS A 41 -10.52 10.35 -8.75
CA LYS A 41 -10.13 9.27 -9.67
C LYS A 41 -9.94 7.94 -8.92
N VAL A 42 -10.64 7.75 -7.80
CA VAL A 42 -10.59 6.50 -7.02
C VAL A 42 -11.01 5.32 -7.89
N GLN A 43 -10.38 4.16 -7.68
CA GLN A 43 -10.54 2.93 -8.46
C GLN A 43 -10.23 3.07 -9.95
N LEU A 44 -9.21 3.87 -10.30
CA LEU A 44 -8.80 4.13 -11.69
C LEU A 44 -8.43 2.87 -12.48
N GLY A 45 -7.81 1.88 -11.85
CA GLY A 45 -7.42 0.66 -12.54
C GLY A 45 -6.47 -0.25 -11.77
N THR A 46 -5.73 -1.07 -12.51
CA THR A 46 -4.71 -1.97 -11.96
C THR A 46 -3.40 -1.24 -11.68
N THR A 47 -2.45 -1.88 -10.98
CA THR A 47 -1.16 -1.28 -10.64
C THR A 47 -0.45 -0.60 -11.83
N PRO A 48 -0.31 -1.21 -13.02
CA PRO A 48 0.36 -0.55 -14.15
C PRO A 48 -0.36 0.72 -14.64
N VAL A 49 -1.71 0.72 -14.62
CA VAL A 49 -2.53 1.87 -15.02
C VAL A 49 -2.30 3.05 -14.06
N VAL A 50 -2.44 2.79 -12.76
CA VAL A 50 -2.28 3.82 -11.73
C VAL A 50 -0.83 4.32 -11.68
N ARG A 51 0.14 3.42 -11.85
CA ARG A 51 1.56 3.77 -11.90
C ARG A 51 1.89 4.64 -13.10
N GLY A 52 1.37 4.32 -14.28
CA GLY A 52 1.54 5.14 -15.48
C GLY A 52 0.91 6.53 -15.31
N ALA A 53 -0.29 6.59 -14.74
CA ALA A 53 -1.01 7.84 -14.49
C ALA A 53 -0.23 8.79 -13.55
N ILE A 54 0.31 8.30 -12.43
CA ILE A 54 1.08 9.18 -11.54
C ILE A 54 2.41 9.65 -12.17
N THR A 55 3.08 8.80 -12.96
CA THR A 55 4.35 9.19 -13.60
C THR A 55 4.17 10.12 -14.80
N SER A 56 2.96 10.21 -15.35
CA SER A 56 2.61 11.10 -16.46
C SER A 56 1.91 12.39 -16.02
N GLY A 57 1.57 12.54 -14.73
CA GLY A 57 0.86 13.69 -14.19
C GLY A 57 -0.67 13.61 -14.30
N GLU A 58 -1.23 12.47 -14.71
CA GLU A 58 -2.68 12.22 -14.71
C GLU A 58 -3.23 11.84 -13.32
N LEU A 59 -2.35 11.59 -12.35
CA LEU A 59 -2.65 11.43 -10.94
C LEU A 59 -1.62 12.16 -10.09
N ASP A 60 -2.05 12.69 -8.95
CA ASP A 60 -1.17 13.40 -8.02
C ASP A 60 -0.87 12.58 -6.77
N ILE A 61 -1.84 11.80 -6.29
CA ILE A 61 -1.70 10.99 -5.08
C ILE A 61 -2.56 9.72 -5.15
N TYR A 62 -2.02 8.60 -4.66
CA TYR A 62 -2.75 7.34 -4.49
C TYR A 62 -2.03 6.44 -3.47
N PRO A 63 -2.73 5.44 -2.88
CA PRO A 63 -2.10 4.45 -2.01
C PRO A 63 -1.38 3.35 -2.81
N GLU A 64 -0.11 3.11 -2.47
CA GLU A 64 0.72 2.05 -3.07
C GLU A 64 1.43 1.21 -1.99
N TYR A 65 1.76 -0.04 -2.34
CA TYR A 65 2.39 -1.02 -1.47
C TYR A 65 3.90 -1.05 -1.72
N THR A 66 4.67 -0.99 -0.64
CA THR A 66 6.13 -0.86 -0.69
C THR A 66 6.81 -1.98 -1.48
N GLY A 67 6.33 -3.21 -1.36
CA GLY A 67 6.85 -4.38 -2.07
C GLY A 67 6.77 -4.28 -3.59
N ASN A 68 5.86 -3.46 -4.16
CA ASN A 68 5.79 -3.27 -5.61
C ASN A 68 7.01 -2.52 -6.17
N GLY A 69 7.78 -1.83 -5.31
CA GLY A 69 9.07 -1.26 -5.68
C GLY A 69 10.03 -2.28 -6.30
N ALA A 70 9.93 -3.54 -5.89
CA ALA A 70 10.72 -4.63 -6.44
C ALA A 70 10.50 -4.80 -7.95
N PHE A 71 9.26 -4.65 -8.43
CA PHE A 71 8.92 -4.75 -9.84
C PHE A 71 9.12 -3.43 -10.59
N PHE A 72 8.82 -2.29 -9.96
CA PHE A 72 9.00 -0.97 -10.57
C PHE A 72 10.46 -0.70 -10.94
N PHE A 73 11.39 -1.25 -10.18
CA PHE A 73 12.82 -1.01 -10.33
C PHE A 73 13.63 -2.24 -10.74
N LYS A 74 12.97 -3.35 -11.11
CA LYS A 74 13.59 -4.60 -11.60
C LYS A 74 14.63 -5.17 -10.61
N ASP A 75 14.22 -5.30 -9.36
CA ASP A 75 15.07 -5.65 -8.23
C ASP A 75 14.36 -6.62 -7.28
N GLU A 76 13.71 -7.63 -7.85
CA GLU A 76 12.77 -8.55 -7.19
C GLU A 76 13.42 -9.40 -6.08
N ASN A 77 14.72 -9.65 -6.19
CA ASN A 77 15.45 -10.57 -5.31
C ASN A 77 16.11 -9.88 -4.11
N ASP A 78 16.02 -8.55 -3.99
CA ASP A 78 16.67 -7.86 -2.88
C ASP A 78 15.97 -8.19 -1.54
N PRO A 79 16.72 -8.60 -0.50
CA PRO A 79 16.17 -8.96 0.80
C PRO A 79 15.48 -7.79 1.53
N ALA A 80 15.73 -6.53 1.16
CA ALA A 80 15.05 -5.36 1.70
C ALA A 80 13.53 -5.47 1.58
N TRP A 81 13.01 -6.09 0.51
CA TRP A 81 11.56 -6.26 0.31
C TRP A 81 10.91 -7.23 1.31
N LYS A 82 11.71 -7.97 2.08
CA LYS A 82 11.23 -8.85 3.17
C LYS A 82 11.27 -8.17 4.55
N ASN A 83 11.74 -6.93 4.62
CA ASN A 83 11.75 -6.13 5.85
C ASN A 83 10.93 -4.86 5.64
N ALA A 84 9.91 -4.64 6.46
CA ALA A 84 8.96 -3.53 6.27
C ALA A 84 9.65 -2.15 6.19
N LYS A 85 10.61 -1.89 7.10
CA LYS A 85 11.33 -0.61 7.14
C LYS A 85 12.30 -0.48 5.96
N ALA A 86 13.09 -1.52 5.68
CA ALA A 86 14.07 -1.47 4.60
C ALA A 86 13.38 -1.33 3.23
N GLY A 87 12.31 -2.07 2.98
CA GLY A 87 11.52 -1.98 1.75
C GLY A 87 10.90 -0.59 1.56
N TYR A 88 10.34 -0.01 2.63
CA TYR A 88 9.81 1.36 2.61
C TYR A 88 10.88 2.40 2.26
N GLU A 89 12.02 2.40 2.97
CA GLU A 89 13.09 3.38 2.71
C GLU A 89 13.68 3.22 1.31
N LYS A 90 13.79 1.98 0.84
CA LYS A 90 14.30 1.69 -0.50
C LYS A 90 13.39 2.21 -1.60
N VAL A 91 12.09 1.89 -1.57
CA VAL A 91 11.14 2.37 -2.60
C VAL A 91 11.03 3.88 -2.56
N LYS A 92 10.97 4.48 -1.36
CA LYS A 92 10.93 5.94 -1.16
C LYS A 92 12.10 6.64 -1.83
N LYS A 93 13.34 6.14 -1.62
CA LYS A 93 14.54 6.68 -2.25
C LYS A 93 14.50 6.56 -3.77
N LEU A 94 14.22 5.36 -4.28
CA LEU A 94 14.22 5.09 -5.71
C LEU A 94 13.17 5.92 -6.46
N ASP A 95 11.98 6.10 -5.87
CA ASP A 95 10.92 6.90 -6.49
C ASP A 95 11.19 8.40 -6.46
N ALA A 96 11.76 8.92 -5.36
CA ALA A 96 12.16 10.31 -5.27
C ALA A 96 13.26 10.64 -6.30
N GLU A 97 14.25 9.76 -6.45
CA GLU A 97 15.37 9.97 -7.37
C GLU A 97 14.91 9.90 -8.84
N LYS A 98 14.19 8.83 -9.22
CA LYS A 98 13.89 8.51 -10.61
C LYS A 98 12.62 9.17 -11.15
N ASN A 99 11.60 9.33 -10.31
CA ASN A 99 10.26 9.76 -10.74
C ASN A 99 9.76 11.02 -10.02
N LYS A 100 10.53 11.58 -9.09
CA LYS A 100 10.13 12.72 -8.25
C LYS A 100 8.85 12.43 -7.43
N LEU A 101 8.60 11.17 -7.12
CA LEU A 101 7.46 10.73 -6.31
C LEU A 101 7.86 10.62 -4.84
N VAL A 102 7.06 11.19 -3.96
CA VAL A 102 7.30 11.19 -2.52
C VAL A 102 6.41 10.15 -1.84
N TRP A 103 7.03 9.19 -1.17
CA TRP A 103 6.32 8.24 -0.31
C TRP A 103 6.08 8.83 1.08
N LEU A 104 4.81 8.91 1.47
CA LEU A 104 4.37 9.39 2.80
C LEU A 104 4.53 8.30 3.87
N THR A 105 3.98 8.53 5.06
CA THR A 105 3.99 7.56 6.16
C THR A 105 3.27 6.27 5.75
N PRO A 106 3.90 5.09 5.86
CA PRO A 106 3.26 3.82 5.53
C PRO A 106 2.33 3.36 6.66
N ALA A 107 1.28 2.62 6.32
CA ALA A 107 0.46 1.91 7.30
C ALA A 107 1.23 0.74 7.93
N PRO A 108 0.92 0.35 9.18
CA PRO A 108 1.55 -0.79 9.85
C PRO A 108 0.98 -2.16 9.41
N ALA A 109 0.24 -2.23 8.29
CA ALA A 109 -0.35 -3.45 7.76
C ALA A 109 0.53 -4.05 6.66
N ASN A 110 0.59 -5.38 6.61
CA ASN A 110 1.30 -6.12 5.56
C ASN A 110 0.30 -6.96 4.76
N ASN A 111 -0.23 -6.39 3.67
CA ASN A 111 -1.14 -7.06 2.75
C ASN A 111 -0.36 -8.02 1.83
N THR A 112 0.02 -9.16 2.39
CA THR A 112 0.77 -10.22 1.72
C THR A 112 0.16 -11.58 2.03
N TRP A 113 0.61 -12.60 1.30
CA TRP A 113 0.19 -13.98 1.52
C TRP A 113 0.53 -14.44 2.94
N THR A 114 -0.47 -14.94 3.66
CA THR A 114 -0.36 -15.54 4.98
C THR A 114 -1.41 -16.64 5.14
N ILE A 115 -1.39 -17.34 6.28
CA ILE A 115 -2.40 -18.32 6.65
C ILE A 115 -3.30 -17.71 7.72
N ALA A 116 -4.61 -17.65 7.44
CA ALA A 116 -5.61 -17.32 8.44
C ALA A 116 -6.13 -18.60 9.09
N VAL A 117 -6.24 -18.60 10.42
CA VAL A 117 -6.77 -19.72 11.21
C VAL A 117 -8.07 -19.27 11.88
N ARG A 118 -9.01 -20.21 12.09
CA ARG A 118 -10.23 -19.91 12.87
C ARG A 118 -9.85 -19.37 14.26
N LYS A 119 -10.61 -18.37 14.70
CA LYS A 119 -10.35 -17.66 15.95
C LYS A 119 -10.31 -18.58 17.18
N ASP A 120 -11.22 -19.54 17.27
CA ASP A 120 -11.28 -20.50 18.37
C ASP A 120 -10.03 -21.40 18.46
N ILE A 121 -9.53 -21.86 17.32
CA ILE A 121 -8.26 -22.62 17.24
C ILE A 121 -7.07 -21.72 17.60
N ALA A 122 -7.03 -20.50 17.08
CA ALA A 122 -5.95 -19.55 17.34
C ALA A 122 -5.87 -19.18 18.83
N GLU A 123 -7.01 -18.91 19.47
CA GLU A 123 -7.08 -18.56 20.89
C GLU A 123 -6.69 -19.76 21.78
N LYS A 124 -7.23 -20.96 21.49
CA LYS A 124 -6.91 -22.18 22.25
C LYS A 124 -5.44 -22.58 22.12
N GLY A 125 -4.86 -22.44 20.93
CA GLY A 125 -3.47 -22.78 20.60
C GLY A 125 -2.46 -21.67 20.85
N LYS A 126 -2.92 -20.45 21.23
CA LYS A 126 -2.09 -19.23 21.34
C LYS A 126 -1.30 -18.95 20.05
N LEU A 127 -1.99 -18.97 18.92
CA LEU A 127 -1.40 -18.83 17.59
C LEU A 127 -1.41 -17.37 17.15
N THR A 128 -0.24 -16.74 17.10
CA THR A 128 -0.08 -15.35 16.64
C THR A 128 0.85 -15.23 15.43
N SER A 129 1.62 -16.29 15.14
CA SER A 129 2.63 -16.33 14.09
C SER A 129 2.62 -17.68 13.36
N LEU A 130 3.29 -17.74 12.21
CA LEU A 130 3.52 -19.00 11.50
C LEU A 130 4.41 -19.97 12.30
N ASP A 131 5.30 -19.45 13.15
CA ASP A 131 6.11 -20.27 14.06
C ASP A 131 5.25 -20.91 15.16
N ASP A 132 4.27 -20.17 15.71
CA ASP A 132 3.29 -20.73 16.64
C ASP A 132 2.46 -21.83 15.96
N LEU A 133 2.03 -21.61 14.71
CA LEU A 133 1.31 -22.62 13.94
C LEU A 133 2.18 -23.87 13.70
N SER A 134 3.44 -23.70 13.32
CA SER A 134 4.40 -24.80 13.14
C SER A 134 4.56 -25.61 14.42
N ARG A 135 4.70 -24.96 15.58
CA ARG A 135 4.74 -25.60 16.90
C ARG A 135 3.45 -26.39 17.15
N TYR A 136 2.30 -25.76 17.00
CA TYR A 136 0.99 -26.37 17.28
C TYR A 136 0.73 -27.62 16.45
N LEU A 137 1.10 -27.60 15.17
CA LEU A 137 0.98 -28.77 14.29
C LEU A 137 1.91 -29.93 14.70
N LYS A 138 3.16 -29.62 15.12
CA LYS A 138 4.10 -30.64 15.63
C LYS A 138 3.63 -31.29 16.92
N GLU A 139 2.92 -30.53 17.76
CA GLU A 139 2.30 -30.99 19.01
C GLU A 139 0.97 -31.74 18.78
N LYS A 140 0.61 -32.03 17.51
CA LYS A 140 -0.65 -32.68 17.11
C LYS A 140 -1.90 -31.94 17.59
N GLY A 141 -1.84 -30.61 17.60
CA GLY A 141 -3.00 -29.78 17.84
C GLY A 141 -4.11 -30.06 16.81
N GLU A 142 -5.37 -29.95 17.26
CA GLU A 142 -6.53 -30.13 16.38
C GLU A 142 -6.53 -29.02 15.31
N PHE A 143 -6.26 -29.41 14.06
CA PHE A 143 -6.16 -28.51 12.92
C PHE A 143 -6.64 -29.24 11.67
N LYS A 144 -7.51 -28.60 10.89
CA LYS A 144 -7.98 -29.11 9.60
C LYS A 144 -7.78 -28.00 8.55
N LEU A 145 -7.09 -28.35 7.47
CA LEU A 145 -6.93 -27.50 6.28
C LEU A 145 -8.25 -27.39 5.52
#